data_AF-A0A1I8CX83-F1
#
_entry.id   AF-A0A1I8CX83-F1
#
_cell.length_a   1.000
_cell.length_b   1.000
_cell.length_c   1.000
_cell.angle_alpha   90.00
_cell.angle_beta   90.00
_cell.angle_gamma   90.00
#
_symmetry.space_group_name_H-M   'P 1'
#
loop_
_entity.id
_entity.type
_entity.pdbx_description
1 polymer ?
#
loop_
_entity_poly.entity_id
_entity_poly.type
_entity_poly.pdbx_seq_one_letter_code
_entity_poly.pdbx_strand_id
1 'polypeptide(L)'
;MSTKCIACFLILVLANVYLINAAQSQTCQMCNYIIGIAEQHFKQNEPESDLLTLLTQGCYYLGGVVSGSIIGPCLNLVNGHIDTLYSDFQSGMTAWDLCNQQKLCTSADTNSTLLA
;
A
#
# COMPACT_ATOMS: atom_id res chain seq x y z
N MET A 1 -18.54 10.14 -35.76
CA MET A 1 -17.93 9.24 -34.77
C MET A 1 -19.00 8.26 -34.33
N SER A 2 -19.04 7.07 -34.91
CA SER A 2 -20.19 6.14 -34.78
C SER A 2 -20.15 5.39 -33.44
N THR A 3 -21.30 5.31 -32.79
CA THR A 3 -21.57 4.69 -31.46
C THR A 3 -21.02 3.26 -31.30
N LYS A 4 -20.77 2.57 -32.42
CA LYS A 4 -20.14 1.24 -32.48
C LYS A 4 -18.70 1.20 -31.96
N CYS A 5 -17.93 2.29 -32.07
CA CYS A 5 -16.55 2.32 -31.57
C CYS A 5 -16.47 2.44 -30.04
N ILE A 6 -17.45 3.11 -29.41
CA ILE A 6 -17.49 3.32 -27.96
C ILE A 6 -17.72 1.98 -27.25
N ALA A 7 -18.62 1.15 -27.78
CA ALA A 7 -18.86 -0.19 -27.24
C ALA A 7 -17.61 -1.09 -27.32
N CYS A 8 -16.85 -1.04 -28.42
CA CYS A 8 -15.60 -1.80 -28.55
C CYS A 8 -14.52 -1.33 -27.58
N PHE A 9 -14.38 -0.02 -27.35
CA PHE A 9 -13.44 0.51 -26.37
C PHE A 9 -13.80 0.07 -24.95
N LEU A 10 -15.08 0.13 -24.57
CA LEU A 10 -15.54 -0.33 -23.27
C LEU A 10 -15.31 -1.84 -23.07
N ILE A 11 -15.58 -2.66 -24.09
CA ILE A 11 -15.35 -4.11 -24.03
C ILE A 11 -13.86 -4.44 -23.91
N LEU A 12 -12.99 -3.73 -24.64
CA LEU A 12 -11.53 -3.91 -24.52
C LEU A 12 -11.01 -3.48 -23.15
N VAL A 13 -11.49 -2.37 -22.60
CA VAL A 13 -11.11 -1.92 -21.25
C VAL A 13 -11.59 -2.94 -20.20
N LEU A 14 -12.83 -3.41 -20.28
CA LEU A 14 -13.39 -4.39 -19.33
C LEU A 14 -12.68 -5.75 -19.40
N ALA A 15 -12.25 -6.20 -20.58
CA ALA A 15 -11.47 -7.43 -20.73
C ALA A 15 -10.06 -7.32 -20.14
N ASN A 16 -9.43 -6.14 -20.23
CA ASN A 16 -8.13 -5.89 -19.60
C ASN A 16 -8.24 -5.74 -18.08
N VAL A 17 -9.32 -5.15 -17.57
CA VAL A 17 -9.58 -5.01 -16.12
C VAL A 17 -9.80 -6.38 -15.46
N TYR A 18 -10.40 -7.34 -16.17
CA TYR A 18 -10.72 -8.68 -15.64
C TYR A 18 -9.49 -9.56 -15.36
N LEU A 19 -8.33 -9.26 -15.95
CA LEU A 19 -7.09 -10.06 -15.79
C LEU A 19 -6.19 -9.58 -14.65
N ILE A 20 -6.54 -8.48 -13.98
CA ILE A 20 -5.67 -7.82 -13.00
C ILE A 20 -6.20 -8.08 -11.59
N ASN A 21 -6.40 -9.35 -11.25
CA ASN A 21 -6.38 -9.73 -9.84
C ASN A 21 -4.91 -9.68 -9.41
N ALA A 22 -4.43 -8.51 -9.02
CA ALA A 22 -3.13 -8.36 -8.36
C ALA A 22 -3.16 -9.23 -7.09
N ALA A 23 -2.59 -10.43 -7.18
CA ALA A 23 -2.53 -11.37 -6.08
C ALA A 23 -1.46 -10.90 -5.10
N GLN A 24 -1.78 -9.86 -4.33
CA GLN A 24 -0.96 -9.52 -3.17
C GLN A 24 -1.36 -10.41 -2.00
N SER A 25 -0.36 -10.96 -1.32
CA SER A 25 -0.50 -11.59 -0.01
C SER A 25 -1.03 -10.59 1.02
N GLN A 26 -1.71 -11.10 2.05
CA GLN A 26 -2.26 -10.26 3.11
C GLN A 26 -1.18 -9.44 3.84
N THR A 27 0.03 -9.99 3.97
CA THR A 27 1.18 -9.29 4.57
C THR A 27 1.70 -8.17 3.68
N CYS A 28 1.75 -8.38 2.36
CA CYS A 28 2.15 -7.36 1.41
C CYS A 28 1.13 -6.22 1.35
N GLN A 29 -0.17 -6.54 1.33
CA GLN A 29 -1.25 -5.55 1.37
C GLN A 29 -1.21 -4.72 2.66
N MET A 30 -1.07 -5.37 3.81
CA MET A 30 -0.95 -4.70 5.11
C MET A 30 0.23 -3.73 5.11
N CYS A 31 1.40 -4.20 4.65
CA CYS A 31 2.60 -3.37 4.62
C CYS A 31 2.42 -2.16 3.71
N ASN A 32 2.00 -2.37 2.45
CA ASN A 32 1.83 -1.27 1.50
C ASN A 32 0.78 -0.26 1.96
N TYR A 33 -0.29 -0.72 2.60
CA TYR A 33 -1.30 0.17 3.15
C TYR A 33 -0.73 1.06 4.26
N ILE A 34 -0.07 0.46 5.25
CA ILE A 34 0.42 1.17 6.43
C ILE A 34 1.59 2.09 6.09
N ILE A 35 2.58 1.56 5.36
CA ILE A 35 3.72 2.37 4.93
C ILE A 35 3.29 3.40 3.89
N GLY A 36 2.24 3.11 3.09
CA GLY A 36 1.65 4.06 2.17
C GLY A 36 0.99 5.27 2.87
N ILE A 37 0.38 5.07 4.04
CA ILE A 37 -0.10 6.19 4.87
C ILE A 37 1.09 7.06 5.29
N ALA A 38 2.21 6.46 5.70
CA ALA A 38 3.41 7.19 6.09
C ALA A 38 4.01 7.96 4.91
N GLU A 39 4.09 7.33 3.74
CA GLU A 39 4.60 7.93 2.51
C GLU A 39 3.75 9.15 2.11
N GLN A 40 2.41 9.04 2.21
CA GLN A 40 1.51 10.14 1.90
C GLN A 40 1.64 11.30 2.90
N HIS A 41 1.74 10.98 4.20
CA HIS A 41 1.96 11.94 5.27
C HIS A 41 3.27 12.73 5.06
N PHE A 42 4.36 12.02 4.71
CA PHE A 42 5.62 12.64 4.33
C PHE A 42 5.49 13.55 3.09
N LYS A 43 4.82 13.09 2.02
CA LYS A 43 4.59 13.89 0.80
C LYS A 43 3.77 15.16 1.06
N GLN A 44 2.97 15.17 2.12
CA GLN A 44 2.19 16.34 2.55
C GLN A 44 3.00 17.31 3.42
N ASN A 45 4.26 17.01 3.72
CA ASN A 45 5.12 17.76 4.63
C ASN A 45 4.58 17.85 6.07
N GLU A 46 3.81 16.84 6.48
CA GLU A 46 3.31 16.73 7.85
C GLU A 46 4.46 16.36 8.81
N PRO A 47 4.43 16.79 10.08
CA PRO A 47 5.49 16.52 11.05
C PRO A 47 5.48 15.06 11.52
N GLU A 48 6.66 14.44 11.61
CA GLU A 48 6.82 13.04 12.02
C GLU A 48 6.25 12.73 13.42
N SER A 49 6.12 13.73 14.29
CA SER A 49 5.59 13.57 15.66
C SER A 49 4.21 12.93 15.72
N ASP A 50 3.40 13.11 14.67
CA ASP A 50 2.02 12.60 14.62
C ASP A 50 1.94 11.23 13.93
N LEU A 51 3.02 10.82 13.25
CA LEU A 51 3.04 9.63 12.40
C LEU A 51 2.80 8.34 13.19
N LEU A 52 3.45 8.17 14.35
CA LEU A 52 3.28 6.95 15.16
C LEU A 52 1.81 6.74 15.55
N THR A 53 1.14 7.81 15.95
CA THR A 53 -0.27 7.79 16.32
C THR A 53 -1.14 7.43 15.12
N LEU A 54 -0.90 8.07 13.97
CA LEU A 54 -1.62 7.82 12.73
C LEU A 54 -1.48 6.36 12.26
N LEU A 55 -0.26 5.82 12.22
CA LEU A 55 -0.02 4.45 11.78
C LEU A 55 -0.58 3.42 12.76
N THR A 56 -0.48 3.68 14.06
CA THR A 56 -1.09 2.83 15.10
C THR A 56 -2.61 2.75 14.93
N GLN A 57 -3.28 3.90 14.70
CA GLN A 57 -4.71 3.93 14.41
C GLN A 57 -5.05 3.17 13.12
N GLY A 58 -4.22 3.33 12.08
CA GLY A 58 -4.33 2.56 10.84
C GLY A 58 -4.30 1.04 11.08
N CYS A 59 -3.42 0.56 11.96
CA CYS A 59 -3.34 -0.86 12.33
C CYS A 59 -4.60 -1.38 13.01
N TYR A 60 -5.18 -0.62 13.95
CA TYR A 60 -6.43 -1.01 14.60
C TYR A 60 -7.61 -0.97 13.63
N TYR A 61 -7.65 0.01 12.74
CA TYR A 61 -8.65 0.08 11.67
C TYR A 61 -8.58 -1.14 10.76
N LEU A 62 -7.38 -1.50 10.27
CA LEU A 62 -7.18 -2.73 9.50
C LEU A 62 -7.64 -3.98 10.26
N GLY A 63 -7.36 -4.06 11.56
CA GLY A 63 -7.82 -5.14 12.42
C GLY A 63 -9.34 -5.26 12.50
N GLY A 64 -10.04 -4.13 12.52
CA GLY A 64 -11.50 -4.09 12.53
C GLY A 64 -12.13 -4.46 11.19
N VAL A 65 -11.48 -4.13 10.07
CA VAL A 65 -12.01 -4.39 8.71
C VAL A 65 -11.67 -5.79 8.21
N VAL A 66 -10.47 -6.30 8.51
CA VAL A 66 -9.98 -7.58 7.96
C VAL A 66 -10.06 -8.70 9.00
N SER A 67 -9.29 -8.57 10.08
CA SER A 67 -9.24 -9.53 11.20
C SER A 67 -8.35 -8.98 12.30
N GLY A 68 -8.75 -9.14 13.57
CA GLY A 68 -7.94 -8.74 14.72
C GLY A 68 -6.54 -9.39 14.75
N SER A 69 -6.34 -10.52 14.08
CA SER A 69 -5.04 -11.19 13.98
C SER A 69 -3.96 -10.36 13.27
N ILE A 70 -4.34 -9.34 12.48
CA ILE A 70 -3.39 -8.50 11.75
C ILE A 70 -2.81 -7.36 12.61
N ILE A 71 -3.45 -7.03 13.74
CA ILE A 71 -3.08 -5.88 14.57
C ILE A 71 -1.64 -6.02 15.09
N GLY A 72 -1.30 -7.18 15.65
CA GLY A 72 0.04 -7.44 16.19
C GLY A 72 1.15 -7.29 15.13
N PRO A 73 1.09 -8.04 14.01
CA PRO A 73 2.04 -7.89 12.90
C PRO A 73 2.13 -6.46 12.36
N CYS A 74 1.01 -5.75 12.27
CA CYS A 74 0.97 -4.37 11.81
C CYS A 74 1.70 -3.42 12.78
N LEU A 75 1.42 -3.51 14.08
CA LEU A 75 2.09 -2.69 15.09
C LEU A 75 3.59 -2.99 15.15
N ASN A 76 3.99 -4.25 14.95
CA ASN A 76 5.40 -4.61 14.87
C ASN A 76 6.11 -3.96 13.67
N LEU A 77 5.44 -3.91 12.51
CA LEU A 77 5.95 -3.19 11.34
C LEU A 77 6.10 -1.69 11.64
N VAL A 78 5.09 -1.06 12.24
CA VAL A 78 5.14 0.37 12.61
C VAL A 78 6.30 0.63 13.57
N ASN A 79 6.33 -0.06 14.71
CA ASN A 79 7.33 0.17 15.75
C ASN A 79 8.77 -0.15 15.30
N GLY A 80 8.94 -1.09 14.36
CA GLY A 80 10.25 -1.46 13.83
C GLY A 80 10.84 -0.45 12.85
N HIS A 81 10.02 0.42 12.28
CA HIS A 81 10.43 1.31 11.19
C HIS A 81 10.12 2.79 11.41
N ILE A 82 9.32 3.14 12.42
CA ILE A 82 8.83 4.50 12.63
C ILE A 82 9.95 5.55 12.60
N ASP A 83 11.11 5.24 13.18
CA ASP A 83 12.25 6.16 13.29
C ASP A 83 13.03 6.38 11.98
N THR A 84 12.84 5.53 10.97
CA THR A 84 13.58 5.62 9.69
C THR A 84 12.72 6.03 8.51
N LEU A 85 11.39 5.87 8.60
CA LEU A 85 10.47 6.06 7.49
C LEU A 85 10.66 7.39 6.77
N TYR A 86 10.80 8.50 7.49
CA TYR A 86 10.99 9.81 6.88
C TYR A 86 12.33 9.91 6.14
N SER A 87 13.41 9.39 6.72
CA SER A 87 14.71 9.36 6.04
C SER A 87 14.71 8.44 4.81
N ASP A 88 13.98 7.33 4.88
CA ASP A 88 13.82 6.40 3.77
C ASP A 88 13.07 7.07 2.61
N PHE A 89 11.97 7.78 2.89
CA PHE A 89 11.24 8.54 1.88
C PHE A 89 12.04 9.72 1.31
N GLN A 90 12.83 10.42 2.14
CA GLN A 90 13.77 11.45 1.68
C GLN A 90 14.82 10.90 0.71
N SER A 91 15.23 9.65 0.91
CA SER A 91 16.15 8.94 0.01
C SER A 91 15.48 8.42 -1.28
N GLY A 92 14.17 8.62 -1.43
CA GLY A 92 13.39 8.25 -2.62
C GLY A 92 12.80 6.84 -2.57
N MET A 93 12.85 6.15 -1.43
CA MET A 93 12.18 4.86 -1.28
C MET A 93 10.66 5.06 -1.26
N THR A 94 9.93 4.09 -1.81
CA THR A 94 8.47 4.04 -1.75
C THR A 94 8.00 3.01 -0.73
N ALA A 95 6.70 3.00 -0.40
CA ALA A 95 6.11 1.94 0.42
C ALA A 95 6.36 0.55 -0.19
N TRP A 96 6.32 0.42 -1.52
CA TRP A 96 6.64 -0.83 -2.20
C TRP A 96 8.07 -1.28 -1.95
N ASP A 97 9.04 -0.37 -2.09
CA ASP A 97 10.46 -0.69 -1.90
C ASP A 97 10.73 -1.15 -0.46
N LEU A 98 10.17 -0.43 0.51
CA LEU A 98 10.28 -0.77 1.94
C LEU A 98 9.63 -2.12 2.25
N CYS A 99 8.44 -2.39 1.72
CA CYS A 99 7.76 -3.66 1.94
C CYS A 99 8.47 -4.86 1.29
N ASN A 100 9.15 -4.67 0.16
CA ASN A 100 10.00 -5.69 -0.45
C ASN A 100 11.29 -5.89 0.34
N GLN A 101 11.90 -4.81 0.83
CA GLN A 101 13.10 -4.89 1.66
C GLN A 101 12.86 -5.67 2.95
N GLN A 102 11.68 -5.50 3.57
CA GLN A 102 11.26 -6.27 4.74
C GLN A 102 10.77 -7.69 4.40
N LYS A 103 10.77 -8.07 3.11
CA LYS A 103 10.27 -9.35 2.61
C LYS A 103 8.80 -9.62 2.96
N LEU A 104 8.03 -8.57 3.22
CA LEU A 104 6.58 -8.63 3.43
C LEU A 104 5.84 -8.70 2.10
N CYS A 105 6.47 -8.17 1.04
CA CYS A 105 6.18 -8.45 -0.35
C CYS A 105 7.29 -9.32 -0.95
N THR A 106 6.90 -10.16 -1.89
CA THR A 106 7.76 -11.08 -2.63
C THR A 106 7.57 -10.88 -4.13
N SER A 107 8.36 -11.57 -4.94
CA SER A 107 8.21 -11.55 -6.41
C SER A 107 6.88 -12.14 -6.91
N ALA A 108 6.11 -12.82 -6.04
CA ALA A 108 4.76 -13.28 -6.37
C ALA A 108 3.71 -12.18 -6.23
N ASP A 109 4.01 -11.13 -5.46
CA ASP A 109 3.14 -9.97 -5.28
C ASP A 109 3.33 -8.98 -6.43
N THR A 110 2.29 -8.20 -6.75
CA THR A 110 2.33 -7.17 -7.81
C THR A 110 2.25 -5.77 -7.21
N ASN A 111 3.07 -4.84 -7.69
CA ASN A 111 2.98 -3.44 -7.30
C ASN A 111 1.77 -2.76 -7.94
N SER A 112 0.74 -2.51 -7.15
CA SER A 112 -0.50 -1.88 -7.63
C SER A 112 -0.37 -0.38 -7.92
N THR A 113 0.66 0.32 -7.45
CA THR A 113 0.85 1.76 -7.75
C THR A 113 1.43 2.02 -9.14
N LEU A 114 1.98 1.00 -9.81
CA LEU A 114 2.41 1.08 -11.22
C LEU A 114 1.24 0.97 -12.22
N LEU A 115 0.03 0.71 -11.71
CA LEU A 115 -1.17 0.48 -12.51
C LEU A 115 -2.18 1.64 -12.43
N ALA A 116 -1.85 2.70 -11.69
CA ALA A 116 -2.68 3.89 -11.48
C ALA A 116 -2.22 5.07 -12.35
#